data_AF-A0A3B8QP65-F1
#
_entry.id   AF-A0A3B8QP65-F1
#
_cell.length_a   1.000
_cell.length_b   1.000
_cell.length_c   1.000
_cell.angle_alpha   90.00
_cell.angle_beta   90.00
_cell.angle_gamma   90.00
#
_symmetry.space_group_name_H-M   'P 1'
#
loop_
_entity.id
_entity.type
_entity.pdbx_description
1 polymer ?
#
loop_
_entity_poly.entity_id
_entity_poly.type
_entity_poly.pdbx_seq_one_letter_code
_entity_poly.pdbx_strand_id
1 'polypeptide(L)'
;MIRLGKQLLEEAATTIDARGDHYGTPMDNFTRIARLWSVILDTEVTPMQVGLCLDAVKTARLCATPEHWDSLVDKAGYAAATAECLKPIGTDDSS
;
A
#
# COMPACT_ATOMS: atom_id res chain seq x y z
N MET A 1 -23.93 -16.28 -8.60
CA MET A 1 -22.95 -16.60 -7.54
C MET A 1 -22.09 -15.37 -7.32
N ILE A 2 -22.11 -14.79 -6.12
CA ILE A 2 -21.28 -13.63 -5.79
C ILE A 2 -19.82 -14.08 -5.70
N ARG A 3 -18.91 -13.39 -6.40
CA ARG A 3 -17.46 -13.65 -6.37
C ARG A 3 -16.82 -12.60 -5.47
N LEU A 4 -16.76 -12.87 -4.16
CA LEU A 4 -16.24 -11.93 -3.16
C LEU A 4 -14.85 -11.37 -3.55
N GLY A 5 -13.93 -12.21 -4.00
CA GLY A 5 -12.59 -11.74 -4.42
C GLY A 5 -12.60 -10.73 -5.57
N LYS A 6 -13.56 -10.83 -6.51
CA LYS A 6 -13.67 -9.86 -7.63
C LYS A 6 -14.19 -8.51 -7.11
N GLN A 7 -15.23 -8.55 -6.28
CA GLN A 7 -15.78 -7.35 -5.64
C GLN A 7 -14.73 -6.63 -4.80
N LEU A 8 -13.92 -7.36 -4.04
CA LEU A 8 -12.83 -6.80 -3.25
C LEU A 8 -11.85 -6.00 -4.11
N LEU A 9 -11.43 -6.56 -5.25
CA LEU A 9 -10.48 -5.90 -6.14
C LEU A 9 -11.09 -4.65 -6.80
N GLU A 10 -12.37 -4.69 -7.15
CA GLU A 10 -13.11 -3.55 -7.70
C GLU A 10 -13.23 -2.40 -6.68
N GLU A 11 -13.52 -2.71 -5.42
CA GLU A 11 -13.57 -1.74 -4.32
C GLU A 11 -12.19 -1.17 -4.00
N ALA A 12 -11.14 -2.01 -4.01
CA ALA A 12 -9.78 -1.57 -3.80
C ALA A 12 -9.32 -0.61 -4.91
N ALA A 13 -9.61 -0.94 -6.18
CA ALA A 13 -9.31 -0.06 -7.33
C ALA A 13 -10.00 1.30 -7.20
N THR A 14 -11.30 1.30 -6.89
CA THR A 14 -12.07 2.55 -6.67
C THR A 14 -11.46 3.40 -5.55
N THR A 15 -10.98 2.76 -4.48
CA THR A 15 -10.35 3.44 -3.34
C THR A 15 -9.00 4.06 -3.71
N ILE A 16 -8.22 3.40 -4.57
CA ILE A 16 -6.94 3.92 -5.06
C ILE A 16 -7.17 5.16 -5.93
N ASP A 17 -8.10 5.08 -6.88
CA ASP A 17 -8.44 6.18 -7.78
C ASP A 17 -8.88 7.43 -6.99
N ALA A 18 -9.78 7.25 -6.01
CA ALA A 18 -10.26 8.34 -5.15
C ALA A 18 -9.16 8.98 -4.28
N ARG A 19 -8.07 8.26 -3.96
CA ARG A 19 -6.97 8.77 -3.14
C ARG A 19 -5.91 9.51 -3.95
N GLY A 20 -5.72 9.16 -5.23
CA GLY A 20 -4.78 9.82 -6.14
C GLY A 20 -5.05 11.33 -6.25
N ASP A 21 -6.31 11.75 -6.16
CA ASP A 21 -6.74 13.14 -6.26
C ASP A 21 -6.34 14.01 -5.05
N HIS A 22 -6.08 13.42 -3.88
CA HIS A 22 -5.88 14.17 -2.63
C HIS A 22 -4.44 14.16 -2.09
N TYR A 23 -3.66 13.09 -2.33
CA TYR A 23 -2.37 12.88 -1.65
C TYR A 23 -1.15 12.86 -2.58
N GLY A 24 -1.35 13.05 -3.89
CA GLY A 24 -0.34 12.79 -4.91
C GLY A 24 -0.22 11.29 -5.22
N THR A 25 0.82 10.90 -5.95
CA THR A 25 0.99 9.49 -6.33
C THR A 25 1.22 8.62 -5.07
N PRO A 26 0.90 7.30 -5.12
CA PRO A 26 1.24 6.38 -4.03
C PRO A 26 2.72 6.44 -3.63
N MET A 27 3.62 6.58 -4.61
CA MET A 27 5.06 6.78 -4.38
C MET A 27 5.35 8.05 -3.58
N ASP A 28 4.72 9.18 -3.91
CA ASP A 28 4.91 10.44 -3.17
C ASP A 28 4.48 10.30 -1.71
N ASN A 29 3.31 9.68 -1.49
CA ASN A 29 2.79 9.48 -0.16
C ASN A 29 3.69 8.54 0.67
N PHE A 30 4.09 7.40 0.11
CA PHE A 30 4.96 6.46 0.81
C PHE A 30 6.35 7.04 1.05
N THR A 31 6.87 7.87 0.15
CA THR A 31 8.12 8.60 0.35
C THR A 31 8.04 9.60 1.51
N ARG A 32 6.93 10.32 1.66
CA ARG A 32 6.72 11.22 2.80
C ARG A 32 6.67 10.45 4.11
N ILE A 33 5.91 9.35 4.15
CA ILE A 33 5.80 8.50 5.35
C ILE A 33 7.17 7.90 5.69
N ALA A 34 7.90 7.40 4.69
CA ALA A 34 9.23 6.83 4.85
C ALA A 34 10.21 7.81 5.51
N ARG A 35 10.22 9.07 5.05
CA ARG A 35 11.03 10.14 5.66
C ARG A 35 10.64 10.41 7.12
N LEU A 36 9.34 10.52 7.40
CA LEU A 36 8.85 10.75 8.76
C LEU A 36 9.24 9.60 9.70
N TRP A 37 8.99 8.36 9.27
CA TRP A 37 9.33 7.18 10.05
C TRP A 37 10.82 7.03 10.24
N SER A 38 11.63 7.42 9.25
CA SER A 38 13.08 7.35 9.38
C SER A 38 13.59 8.24 10.52
N VAL A 39 13.02 9.44 10.65
CA VAL A 39 13.34 10.36 11.76
C VAL A 39 12.85 9.81 13.10
N ILE A 40 11.63 9.25 13.14
CA ILE A 40 11.04 8.74 14.38
C ILE A 40 11.78 7.51 14.90
N LEU A 41 12.20 6.62 14.00
CA LEU A 41 12.79 5.32 14.33
C LEU A 41 14.33 5.34 14.36
N ASP A 42 14.94 6.47 14.02
CA ASP A 42 16.39 6.64 13.89
C ASP A 42 17.06 5.58 12.99
N THR A 43 16.38 5.22 11.91
CA THR A 43 16.84 4.26 10.91
C THR A 43 16.26 4.60 9.54
N GLU A 44 16.98 4.34 8.46
CA GLU A 44 16.42 4.54 7.12
C GLU A 44 15.24 3.59 6.87
N VAL A 45 14.11 4.17 6.46
CA VAL A 45 12.90 3.47 6.01
C VAL A 45 12.65 3.83 4.55
N THR A 46 12.38 2.83 3.73
CA THR A 46 12.09 2.98 2.30
C THR A 46 10.57 3.04 2.04
N PRO A 47 10.13 3.62 0.91
CA PRO A 47 8.70 3.59 0.51
C PRO A 47 8.14 2.17 0.42
N MET A 48 8.95 1.22 -0.04
CA MET A 48 8.60 -0.21 -0.10
C MET A 48 8.30 -0.77 1.30
N GLN A 49 9.16 -0.47 2.29
CA GLN A 49 8.92 -0.90 3.67
C GLN A 49 7.67 -0.26 4.27
N VAL A 50 7.36 1.00 3.95
CA VAL A 50 6.10 1.62 4.36
C VAL A 50 4.90 0.83 3.86
N GLY A 51 4.86 0.50 2.57
CA GLY A 51 3.79 -0.30 1.99
C GLY A 51 3.58 -1.65 2.69
N LEU A 52 4.67 -2.39 2.92
CA LEU A 52 4.66 -3.66 3.63
C LEU A 52 4.21 -3.53 5.10
N CYS A 53 4.62 -2.48 5.79
CA CYS A 53 4.21 -2.24 7.17
C CYS A 53 2.72 -1.87 7.26
N LEU A 54 2.19 -1.06 6.35
CA LEU A 54 0.77 -0.70 6.32
C LEU A 54 -0.11 -1.92 6.01
N ASP A 55 0.33 -2.79 5.11
CA ASP A 55 -0.27 -4.11 4.86
C ASP A 55 -0.28 -4.99 6.13
N ALA A 56 0.83 -5.02 6.87
CA ALA A 56 0.94 -5.76 8.12
C ALA A 56 -0.03 -5.25 9.20
N VAL A 57 -0.26 -3.94 9.29
CA VAL A 57 -1.25 -3.36 10.23
C VAL A 57 -2.66 -3.90 9.95
N LYS A 58 -3.04 -4.02 8.67
CA LYS A 58 -4.35 -4.60 8.30
C LYS A 58 -4.41 -6.10 8.56
N THR A 59 -3.30 -6.80 8.33
CA THR A 59 -3.15 -8.21 8.68
C THR A 59 -3.34 -8.45 10.18
N ALA A 60 -2.72 -7.62 11.03
CA ALA A 60 -2.89 -7.70 12.48
C ALA A 60 -4.36 -7.48 12.90
N ARG A 61 -5.08 -6.57 12.25
CA ARG A 61 -6.52 -6.38 12.50
C ARG A 61 -7.34 -7.61 12.11
N LEU A 62 -7.01 -8.27 11.01
CA LEU A 62 -7.66 -9.52 10.59
C LEU A 62 -7.38 -10.67 11.56
N CYS A 63 -6.20 -10.74 12.18
CA CYS A 63 -5.92 -11.72 13.23
C CYS A 63 -6.89 -11.57 14.41
N ALA A 64 -7.30 -10.33 14.76
CA ALA A 64 -8.28 -10.07 15.81
C ALA A 64 -9.73 -10.15 15.33
N THR A 65 -10.00 -9.81 14.08
CA THR A 65 -11.34 -9.78 13.48
C THR A 65 -11.29 -10.34 12.05
N PRO A 66 -11.35 -11.67 11.87
CA PRO A 66 -11.10 -12.32 10.58
C PRO A 66 -12.08 -11.94 9.46
N GLU A 67 -13.31 -11.55 9.82
CA GLU A 67 -14.36 -11.18 8.87
C GLU A 67 -14.35 -9.68 8.50
N HIS A 68 -13.32 -8.92 8.90
CA HIS A 68 -13.28 -7.48 8.67
C HIS A 68 -13.00 -7.12 7.19
N TRP A 69 -14.06 -7.01 6.40
CA TRP A 69 -14.01 -6.74 4.95
C TRP A 69 -13.09 -5.57 4.56
N ASP A 70 -13.24 -4.39 5.18
CA ASP A 70 -12.42 -3.24 4.81
C ASP A 70 -10.92 -3.47 5.04
N SER A 71 -10.55 -4.37 5.96
CA SER A 71 -9.13 -4.68 6.17
C SER A 71 -8.58 -5.54 5.03
N LEU A 72 -9.41 -6.37 4.39
CA LEU A 72 -9.04 -7.09 3.17
C LEU A 72 -8.95 -6.14 1.96
N VAL A 73 -9.88 -5.18 1.84
CA VAL A 73 -9.86 -4.14 0.81
C VAL A 73 -8.62 -3.25 0.97
N ASP A 74 -8.36 -2.74 2.17
CA ASP A 74 -7.18 -1.94 2.49
C ASP A 74 -5.88 -2.70 2.20
N LYS A 75 -5.83 -4.01 2.49
CA LYS A 75 -4.67 -4.87 2.22
C LYS A 75 -4.37 -4.92 0.71
N ALA A 76 -5.40 -5.16 -0.11
CA ALA A 76 -5.25 -5.12 -1.57
C ALA A 76 -4.86 -3.73 -2.07
N GLY A 77 -5.44 -2.67 -1.48
CA GLY A 77 -5.10 -1.29 -1.78
C GLY A 77 -3.63 -0.96 -1.49
N TYR A 78 -3.09 -1.38 -0.33
CA TYR A 78 -1.69 -1.20 0.00
C TYR A 78 -0.76 -2.04 -0.86
N ALA A 79 -1.12 -3.28 -1.20
CA ALA A 79 -0.35 -4.09 -2.13
C ALA A 79 -0.22 -3.43 -3.51
N ALA A 80 -1.33 -2.89 -4.04
CA ALA A 80 -1.34 -2.16 -5.30
C ALA A 80 -0.52 -0.85 -5.22
N ALA A 81 -0.72 -0.04 -4.17
CA ALA A 81 0.08 1.16 -3.94
C ALA A 81 1.58 0.88 -3.77
N THR A 82 1.93 -0.28 -3.20
CA THR A 82 3.32 -0.74 -3.07
C THR A 82 3.91 -1.14 -4.42
N ALA A 83 3.10 -1.66 -5.35
CA ALA A 83 3.55 -1.99 -6.70
C ALA A 83 3.99 -0.74 -7.48
N GLU A 84 3.35 0.41 -7.27
CA GLU A 84 3.78 1.71 -7.82
C GLU A 84 5.17 2.15 -7.31
N CYS A 85 5.64 1.55 -6.22
CA CYS A 85 6.98 1.82 -5.68
C CYS A 85 8.06 0.91 -6.29
N LEU A 86 7.69 -0.06 -7.14
CA LEU A 86 8.66 -0.88 -7.87
C LEU A 86 9.33 -0.02 -8.94
N LYS A 87 10.67 -0.14 -9.07
CA LYS A 87 11.36 0.44 -10.23
C LYS A 87 10.75 -0.16 -11.51
N PRO A 88 10.56 0.63 -12.59
CA PRO A 88 10.22 0.07 -13.88
C PRO A 88 11.25 -1.01 -14.25
N ILE A 89 10.77 -2.21 -14.57
CA ILE A 89 11.62 -3.28 -15.07
C ILE A 89 12.26 -2.76 -16.37
N GLY A 90 13.57 -2.48 -16.36
CA GLY A 90 14.33 -2.10 -17.56
C GLY A 90 15.10 -0.77 -17.55
N THR A 91 15.46 -0.21 -16.40
CA THR A 91 16.52 0.83 -16.35
C THR A 91 17.71 0.33 -15.55
N ASP A 92 18.42 -0.63 -16.15
CA ASP A 92 19.84 -0.81 -15.87
C ASP A 92 20.56 0.47 -16.35
N ASP A 93 20.67 1.47 -15.48
CA ASP A 93 21.65 2.53 -15.64
C ASP A 93 23.04 1.90 -15.41
N SER A 94 23.52 1.24 -16.46
CA SER A 94 24.94 1.08 -16.69
C SER A 94 25.50 2.46 -17.02
N SER A 95 26.15 3.08 -16.04
CA SER A 95 27.12 4.17 -16.24
C SER A 95 28.17 4.11 -15.14
#